data_AF-A0A2S2P1D9-F1
#
_entry.id   AF-A0A2S2P1D9-F1
#
_cell.length_a   1.000
_cell.length_b   1.000
_cell.length_c   1.000
_cell.angle_alpha   90.00
_cell.angle_beta   90.00
_cell.angle_gamma   90.00
#
_symmetry.space_group_name_H-M   'P 1'
#
loop_
_entity.id
_entity.type
_entity.pdbx_description
1 polymer ?
#
loop_
_entity_poly.entity_id
_entity_poly.type
_entity_poly.pdbx_seq_one_letter_code
_entity_poly.pdbx_strand_id
1 'polypeptide(L)'
;NDLANLPLSNDFMDDMKPLLLTIIAGFQDYCGNTDIASKYHSMFFSIKETKKAIDIEWQCVIEDNFKLIPLRVHKCNNRLSQLNTFLTTLNCNEILENAWLQWATLIEHNFNQSSIKDINIALSAIKCYIIASTFTTNIKCNIIIARILWLLTYDDNKYTLLRAFENCNFIFSDIWLPQMLNIFVEKNIKAIVKIISKIGQWYPQQMYLILNRMYLTEKMNKTMETMPPANTLSYDVRKKTYQMLKIDKIKQMMTLLQKYNLGITQLDYFVDQITSLGESWDEELRRKLYECLYLSYDFAFENKNLNVRVPREISNFIKTIIISFVAEDVNTIQLQMKKTFLVPDYLSVCYPFFKQKFSLDFSFASVPTIKLMINQLRKWIKYIENKSNYPSRFVHHFRCPTIHQFDWSVIRIPSDHYIDDFSEAVRIHNFSGHVHLIDKNGTVVKQLSIRGTDGHIYTYNVSKGQGIESEDRIFQLFRVANSYLLDFNS
;
A
#
# COMPACT_ATOMS: atom_id res chain seq x y z
N ASN A 1 18.40 -22.65 -22.61
CA ASN A 1 17.46 -22.20 -23.66
C ASN A 1 16.53 -21.09 -23.20
N ASP A 2 16.06 -21.04 -21.96
CA ASP A 2 15.14 -19.97 -21.50
C ASP A 2 15.79 -18.58 -21.28
N LEU A 3 17.11 -18.52 -21.07
CA LEU A 3 17.87 -17.26 -20.99
C LEU A 3 17.99 -16.53 -22.34
N ALA A 4 17.83 -17.23 -23.47
CA ALA A 4 18.03 -16.67 -24.81
C ALA A 4 16.84 -15.84 -25.33
N ASN A 5 15.68 -15.90 -24.64
CA ASN A 5 14.46 -15.21 -25.03
C ASN A 5 14.21 -13.89 -24.27
N LEU A 6 15.10 -13.51 -23.34
CA LEU A 6 15.05 -12.21 -22.69
C LEU A 6 15.63 -11.14 -23.65
N PRO A 7 14.95 -10.00 -23.87
CA PRO A 7 15.42 -8.94 -24.76
C PRO A 7 16.52 -8.15 -24.05
N LEU A 8 17.68 -8.79 -23.87
CA LEU A 8 18.86 -8.22 -23.24
C LEU A 8 19.79 -7.74 -24.34
N SER A 9 20.36 -6.55 -24.19
CA SER A 9 21.40 -6.04 -25.08
C SER A 9 22.60 -6.98 -25.06
N ASN A 10 23.27 -7.17 -26.21
CA ASN A 10 24.48 -8.00 -26.29
C ASN A 10 25.53 -7.61 -25.23
N ASP A 11 25.64 -6.30 -24.93
CA ASP A 11 26.52 -5.76 -23.89
C ASP A 11 26.21 -6.32 -22.49
N PHE A 12 24.93 -6.52 -22.15
CA PHE A 12 24.54 -7.08 -20.85
C PHE A 12 24.88 -8.57 -20.75
N MET A 13 24.80 -9.31 -21.86
CA MET A 13 25.23 -10.72 -21.88
C MET A 13 26.76 -10.84 -21.79
N ASP A 14 27.50 -9.87 -22.31
CA ASP A 14 28.94 -9.79 -22.13
C ASP A 14 29.34 -9.52 -20.67
N ASP A 15 28.60 -8.66 -19.96
CA ASP A 15 28.77 -8.43 -18.51
C ASP A 15 28.48 -9.68 -17.66
N MET A 16 27.69 -10.65 -18.16
CA MET A 16 27.39 -11.93 -17.47
C MET A 16 28.42 -13.02 -17.68
N LYS A 17 29.18 -12.94 -18.77
CA LYS A 17 30.16 -13.98 -19.13
C LYS A 17 31.09 -14.35 -17.97
N PRO A 18 31.59 -13.39 -17.16
CA PRO A 18 32.42 -13.70 -16.01
C PRO A 18 31.70 -14.59 -14.97
N LEU A 19 30.47 -14.24 -14.57
CA LEU A 19 29.68 -15.03 -13.61
C LEU A 19 29.43 -16.45 -14.15
N LEU A 20 29.00 -16.55 -15.40
CA LEU A 20 28.70 -17.82 -16.06
C LEU A 20 29.95 -18.71 -16.19
N LEU A 21 31.08 -18.14 -16.62
CA LEU A 21 32.36 -18.86 -16.73
C LEU A 21 32.81 -19.38 -15.37
N THR A 22 32.58 -18.64 -14.29
CA THR A 22 33.00 -19.06 -12.96
C THR A 22 32.10 -20.17 -12.39
N ILE A 23 30.79 -20.12 -12.65
CA ILE A 23 29.86 -21.22 -12.32
C ILE A 23 30.23 -22.49 -13.10
N ILE A 24 30.54 -22.37 -14.40
CA ILE A 24 30.98 -23.49 -15.25
C ILE A 24 32.35 -24.02 -14.81
N ALA A 25 33.28 -23.16 -14.41
CA ALA A 25 34.59 -23.58 -13.95
C ALA A 25 34.50 -24.37 -12.64
N GLY A 26 33.74 -23.87 -11.66
CA GLY A 26 33.44 -24.60 -10.43
C GLY A 26 32.73 -25.92 -10.68
N PHE A 27 31.89 -26.00 -11.73
CA PHE A 27 31.28 -27.25 -12.19
C PHE A 27 32.32 -28.28 -12.63
N GLN A 28 33.25 -27.87 -13.49
CA GLN A 28 34.26 -28.77 -14.03
C GLN A 28 35.25 -29.23 -12.97
N ASP A 29 35.57 -28.36 -11.99
CA ASP A 29 36.48 -28.68 -10.90
C ASP A 29 35.86 -29.73 -9.97
N TYR A 30 34.57 -29.54 -9.67
CA TYR A 30 33.78 -30.51 -8.90
C TYR A 30 33.66 -31.88 -9.60
N CYS A 31 33.49 -31.91 -10.92
CA CYS A 31 33.47 -33.15 -11.70
C CYS A 31 34.85 -33.85 -11.78
N GLY A 32 35.90 -33.27 -11.20
CA GLY A 32 37.27 -33.78 -11.28
C GLY A 32 37.96 -33.47 -12.61
N ASN A 33 37.35 -32.64 -13.46
CA ASN A 33 37.91 -32.16 -14.71
C ASN A 33 38.72 -30.88 -14.47
N THR A 34 39.75 -30.98 -13.64
CA THR A 34 40.61 -29.85 -13.21
C THR A 34 41.21 -29.09 -14.40
N ASP A 35 41.47 -29.78 -15.51
CA ASP A 35 42.03 -29.17 -16.73
C ASP A 35 41.00 -28.31 -17.48
N ILE A 36 39.73 -28.70 -17.46
CA ILE A 36 38.65 -27.93 -18.08
C ILE A 36 38.23 -26.79 -17.16
N ALA A 37 38.22 -27.04 -15.85
CA ALA A 37 37.97 -26.04 -14.82
C ALA A 37 38.99 -24.90 -14.87
N SER A 38 40.28 -25.24 -14.88
CA SER A 38 41.37 -24.27 -15.03
C SER A 38 41.30 -23.52 -16.36
N LYS A 39 40.77 -24.13 -17.42
CA LYS A 39 40.52 -23.47 -18.70
C LYS A 39 39.40 -22.42 -18.62
N TYR A 40 38.31 -22.71 -17.92
CA TYR A 40 37.23 -21.74 -17.72
C TYR A 40 37.60 -20.65 -16.70
N HIS A 41 38.32 -21.00 -15.63
CA HIS A 41 38.91 -20.03 -14.70
C HIS A 41 39.92 -19.12 -15.41
N SER A 42 40.79 -19.66 -16.27
CA SER A 42 41.72 -18.84 -17.06
C SER A 42 40.99 -17.98 -18.09
N MET A 43 39.90 -18.46 -18.70
CA MET A 43 39.04 -17.61 -19.54
C MET A 43 38.47 -16.43 -18.75
N PHE A 44 38.01 -16.64 -17.51
CA PHE A 44 37.60 -15.54 -16.62
C PHE A 44 38.75 -14.54 -16.37
N PHE A 45 39.92 -15.01 -15.97
CA PHE A 45 41.08 -14.13 -15.70
C PHE A 45 41.65 -13.46 -16.97
N SER A 46 41.34 -14.00 -18.15
CA SER A 46 41.71 -13.43 -19.45
C SER A 46 40.77 -12.34 -19.95
N ILE A 47 39.58 -12.18 -19.34
CA ILE A 47 38.68 -11.03 -19.57
C ILE A 47 39.23 -9.80 -18.81
N LYS A 48 40.51 -9.49 -19.05
CA LYS A 48 41.10 -8.21 -18.68
C LYS A 48 40.85 -7.25 -19.85
N GLU A 49 40.14 -6.17 -19.54
CA GLU A 49 40.15 -4.90 -20.29
C GLU A 49 39.28 -4.76 -21.55
N THR A 50 38.14 -5.46 -21.66
CA THR A 50 37.06 -4.94 -22.52
C THR A 50 36.31 -3.85 -21.76
N LYS A 51 36.75 -2.59 -21.94
CA LYS A 51 36.11 -1.32 -21.52
C LYS A 51 35.00 -1.47 -20.47
N LYS A 52 35.41 -1.46 -19.19
CA LYS A 52 34.50 -1.42 -18.06
C LYS A 52 33.66 -0.13 -18.11
N ALA A 53 32.37 -0.26 -18.38
CA ALA A 53 31.41 0.78 -18.00
C ALA A 53 31.11 0.70 -16.48
N ILE A 54 31.41 -0.44 -15.82
CA ILE A 54 31.08 -0.66 -14.41
C ILE A 54 32.22 -1.43 -13.73
N ASP A 55 33.00 -0.74 -12.87
CA ASP A 55 34.01 -1.36 -11.99
C ASP A 55 33.29 -2.04 -10.82
N ILE A 56 33.01 -3.34 -10.98
CA ILE A 56 32.44 -4.21 -9.93
C ILE A 56 33.52 -5.18 -9.45
N GLU A 57 33.70 -5.30 -8.13
CA GLU A 57 34.57 -6.29 -7.50
C GLU A 57 33.95 -7.70 -7.60
N TRP A 58 34.14 -8.34 -8.75
CA TRP A 58 33.61 -9.67 -9.06
C TRP A 58 34.01 -10.76 -8.06
N GLN A 59 35.14 -10.59 -7.38
CA GLN A 59 35.73 -11.58 -6.48
C GLN A 59 34.82 -11.90 -5.28
N CYS A 60 34.13 -10.91 -4.70
CA CYS A 60 33.26 -11.10 -3.55
C CYS A 60 31.97 -11.88 -3.89
N VAL A 61 31.33 -11.55 -5.01
CA VAL A 61 30.11 -12.26 -5.48
C VAL A 61 30.41 -13.72 -5.76
N ILE A 62 31.58 -13.99 -6.32
CA ILE A 62 32.04 -15.34 -6.62
C ILE A 62 32.31 -16.09 -5.31
N GLU A 63 33.11 -15.55 -4.40
CA GLU A 63 33.49 -16.23 -3.14
C GLU A 63 32.28 -16.65 -2.29
N ASP A 64 31.25 -15.81 -2.18
CA ASP A 64 30.07 -16.15 -1.36
C ASP A 64 29.17 -17.21 -2.03
N ASN A 65 29.05 -17.20 -3.35
CA ASN A 65 28.37 -18.28 -4.08
C ASN A 65 29.15 -19.60 -3.99
N PHE A 66 30.48 -19.55 -4.02
CA PHE A 66 31.36 -20.72 -3.85
C PHE A 66 31.30 -21.32 -2.45
N LYS A 67 30.99 -20.58 -1.39
CA LYS A 67 30.81 -21.14 -0.04
C LYS A 67 29.51 -21.96 0.11
N LEU A 68 28.45 -21.59 -0.62
CA LEU A 68 27.15 -22.27 -0.56
C LEU A 68 27.13 -23.63 -1.27
N ILE A 69 27.95 -23.78 -2.32
CA ILE A 69 27.99 -25.00 -3.14
C ILE A 69 28.51 -26.23 -2.35
N PRO A 70 29.65 -26.18 -1.62
CA PRO A 70 30.16 -27.28 -0.80
C PRO A 70 29.19 -27.73 0.30
N LEU A 71 28.53 -26.79 0.99
CA LEU A 71 27.63 -27.06 2.12
C LEU A 71 26.45 -27.98 1.75
N ARG A 72 25.93 -27.88 0.51
CA ARG A 72 24.85 -28.75 0.01
C ARG A 72 25.34 -30.08 -0.56
N VAL A 73 26.62 -30.12 -0.96
CA VAL A 73 27.23 -31.21 -1.70
C VAL A 73 27.94 -32.23 -0.78
N HIS A 74 28.28 -31.84 0.45
CA HIS A 74 28.95 -32.69 1.46
C HIS A 74 28.17 -33.95 1.93
N LYS A 75 27.03 -34.30 1.33
CA LYS A 75 26.25 -35.50 1.67
C LYS A 75 26.40 -36.70 0.72
N CYS A 76 27.22 -36.65 -0.34
CA CYS A 76 27.24 -37.72 -1.36
C CYS A 76 28.64 -38.33 -1.63
N ASN A 77 28.79 -39.65 -1.39
CA ASN A 77 30.06 -40.39 -1.47
C ASN A 77 30.36 -41.09 -2.82
N ASN A 78 29.51 -41.04 -3.85
CA ASN A 78 29.67 -41.82 -5.10
C ASN A 78 29.65 -40.99 -6.41
N ARG A 79 30.59 -41.23 -7.35
CA ARG A 79 30.82 -40.44 -8.59
C ARG A 79 29.65 -40.36 -9.60
N LEU A 80 28.95 -41.47 -9.87
CA LEU A 80 27.83 -41.46 -10.82
C LEU A 80 26.57 -40.83 -10.23
N SER A 81 26.35 -41.04 -8.92
CA SER A 81 25.33 -40.30 -8.18
C SER A 81 25.70 -38.83 -8.06
N GLN A 82 26.98 -38.47 -7.83
CA GLN A 82 27.49 -37.10 -7.72
C GLN A 82 27.24 -36.27 -8.98
N LEU A 83 27.42 -36.83 -10.18
CA LEU A 83 27.15 -36.09 -11.42
C LEU A 83 25.65 -35.82 -11.60
N ASN A 84 24.80 -36.79 -11.26
CA ASN A 84 23.34 -36.61 -11.28
C ASN A 84 22.87 -35.68 -10.16
N THR A 85 23.37 -35.80 -8.92
CA THR A 85 23.05 -34.86 -7.84
C THR A 85 23.58 -33.47 -8.15
N PHE A 86 24.72 -33.35 -8.83
CA PHE A 86 25.31 -32.07 -9.17
C PHE A 86 24.58 -31.37 -10.31
N LEU A 87 24.19 -32.11 -11.35
CA LEU A 87 23.26 -31.64 -12.38
C LEU A 87 21.92 -31.27 -11.76
N THR A 88 21.41 -32.00 -10.76
CA THR A 88 20.24 -31.55 -9.99
C THR A 88 20.52 -30.32 -9.12
N THR A 89 21.75 -30.11 -8.62
CA THR A 89 22.12 -28.90 -7.85
C THR A 89 22.43 -27.68 -8.71
N LEU A 90 22.89 -27.82 -9.95
CA LEU A 90 22.99 -26.69 -10.89
C LEU A 90 21.64 -26.38 -11.54
N ASN A 91 20.80 -27.40 -11.73
CA ASN A 91 19.38 -27.20 -11.96
C ASN A 91 18.63 -26.82 -10.67
N CYS A 92 19.29 -26.69 -9.50
CA CYS A 92 18.64 -26.09 -8.35
C CYS A 92 18.53 -24.60 -8.61
N ASN A 93 17.31 -24.19 -8.98
CA ASN A 93 16.88 -22.80 -9.08
C ASN A 93 17.43 -21.91 -7.96
N GLU A 94 17.60 -22.45 -6.75
CA GLU A 94 18.10 -21.73 -5.57
C GLU A 94 19.55 -21.22 -5.68
N ILE A 95 20.48 -21.95 -6.31
CA ILE A 95 21.88 -21.47 -6.44
C ILE A 95 21.93 -20.34 -7.47
N LEU A 96 21.22 -20.51 -8.58
CA LEU A 96 21.12 -19.51 -9.62
C LEU A 96 20.38 -18.26 -9.12
N GLU A 97 19.29 -18.44 -8.37
CA GLU A 97 18.56 -17.39 -7.65
C GLU A 97 19.51 -16.54 -6.79
N ASN A 98 20.29 -17.19 -5.90
CA ASN A 98 21.17 -16.48 -4.98
C ASN A 98 22.29 -15.74 -5.73
N ALA A 99 22.82 -16.33 -6.80
CA ALA A 99 23.84 -15.67 -7.62
C ALA A 99 23.31 -14.40 -8.28
N TRP A 100 22.12 -14.46 -8.88
CA TRP A 100 21.46 -13.30 -9.48
C TRP A 100 21.14 -12.22 -8.45
N LEU A 101 20.66 -12.62 -7.28
CA LEU A 101 20.33 -11.71 -6.20
C LEU A 101 21.58 -11.00 -5.66
N GLN A 102 22.66 -11.74 -5.36
CA GLN A 102 23.91 -11.16 -4.88
C GLN A 102 24.50 -10.19 -5.91
N TRP A 103 24.50 -10.57 -7.19
CA TRP A 103 24.98 -9.69 -8.24
C TRP A 103 24.16 -8.41 -8.36
N ALA A 104 22.84 -8.51 -8.31
CA ALA A 104 21.94 -7.36 -8.29
C ALA A 104 22.21 -6.44 -7.09
N THR A 105 22.42 -7.01 -5.89
CA THR A 105 22.73 -6.24 -4.67
C THR A 105 24.06 -5.51 -4.75
N LEU A 106 25.06 -6.09 -5.42
CA LEU A 106 26.34 -5.43 -5.63
C LEU A 106 26.20 -4.25 -6.59
N ILE A 107 25.52 -4.44 -7.73
CA ILE A 107 25.23 -3.34 -8.67
C ILE A 107 24.48 -2.22 -7.94
N GLU A 108 23.49 -2.56 -7.10
CA GLU A 108 22.75 -1.60 -6.30
C GLU A 108 23.65 -0.89 -5.26
N HIS A 109 24.59 -1.59 -4.64
CA HIS A 109 25.56 -0.98 -3.72
C HIS A 109 26.46 0.03 -4.43
N ASN A 110 26.97 -0.32 -5.61
CA ASN A 110 27.73 0.60 -6.45
C ASN A 110 26.88 1.81 -6.87
N PHE A 111 25.63 1.56 -7.29
CA PHE A 111 24.66 2.63 -7.58
C PHE A 111 24.48 3.54 -6.37
N ASN A 112 24.42 3.02 -5.14
CA ASN A 112 24.31 3.81 -3.91
C ASN A 112 25.56 4.65 -3.61
N GLN A 113 26.75 4.11 -3.82
CA GLN A 113 28.02 4.81 -3.62
C GLN A 113 28.27 5.91 -4.66
N SER A 114 27.74 5.76 -5.88
CA SER A 114 27.88 6.76 -6.93
C SER A 114 27.19 8.08 -6.57
N SER A 115 27.89 9.21 -6.78
CA SER A 115 27.36 10.57 -6.57
C SER A 115 26.36 10.99 -7.64
N ILE A 116 26.54 10.50 -8.87
CA ILE A 116 25.61 10.67 -9.99
C ILE A 116 24.90 9.34 -10.21
N LYS A 117 23.58 9.34 -10.04
CA LYS A 117 22.75 8.14 -10.26
C LYS A 117 22.60 7.87 -11.76
N ASP A 118 23.42 6.97 -12.29
CA ASP A 118 23.32 6.52 -13.68
C ASP A 118 22.15 5.53 -13.85
N ILE A 119 21.25 5.88 -14.78
CA ILE A 119 20.07 5.10 -15.13
C ILE A 119 20.46 3.74 -15.73
N ASN A 120 21.59 3.65 -16.45
CA ASN A 120 22.02 2.37 -17.05
C ASN A 120 22.43 1.35 -15.98
N ILE A 121 23.06 1.81 -14.90
CA ILE A 121 23.42 0.96 -13.76
C ILE A 121 22.15 0.47 -13.06
N ALA A 122 21.17 1.35 -12.86
CA ALA A 122 19.86 0.98 -12.31
C ALA A 122 19.11 0.00 -13.23
N LEU A 123 19.18 0.19 -14.55
CA LEU A 123 18.57 -0.71 -15.54
C LEU A 123 19.19 -2.11 -15.47
N SER A 124 20.51 -2.20 -15.35
CA SER A 124 21.21 -3.46 -15.16
C SER A 124 20.74 -4.14 -13.88
N ALA A 125 20.76 -3.45 -12.72
CA ALA A 125 20.27 -4.00 -11.46
C ALA A 125 18.82 -4.50 -11.54
N ILE A 126 17.91 -3.73 -12.15
CA ILE A 126 16.51 -4.12 -12.34
C ILE A 126 16.43 -5.42 -13.18
N LYS A 127 17.19 -5.54 -14.27
CA LYS A 127 17.24 -6.77 -15.07
C LYS A 127 17.71 -7.97 -14.26
N CYS A 128 18.72 -7.81 -13.41
CA CYS A 128 19.19 -8.88 -12.53
C CYS A 128 18.11 -9.31 -11.54
N TYR A 129 17.44 -8.35 -10.91
CA TYR A 129 16.35 -8.61 -9.98
C TYR A 129 15.15 -9.27 -10.67
N ILE A 130 14.82 -8.85 -11.90
CA ILE A 130 13.80 -9.51 -12.73
C ILE A 130 14.14 -10.99 -12.92
N ILE A 131 15.37 -11.29 -13.33
CA ILE A 131 15.79 -12.67 -13.59
C ILE A 131 15.78 -13.48 -12.29
N ALA A 132 16.31 -12.92 -11.19
CA ALA A 132 16.26 -13.56 -9.88
C ALA A 132 14.82 -13.96 -9.51
N SER A 133 13.86 -13.05 -9.70
CA SER A 133 12.46 -13.28 -9.33
C SER A 133 11.80 -14.48 -10.02
N THR A 134 12.29 -14.89 -11.19
CA THR A 134 11.73 -16.05 -11.91
C THR A 134 12.10 -17.38 -11.26
N PHE A 135 13.13 -17.38 -10.41
CA PHE A 135 13.63 -18.56 -9.73
C PHE A 135 13.23 -18.60 -8.24
N THR A 136 12.75 -17.49 -7.69
CA THR A 136 12.57 -17.30 -6.23
C THR A 136 11.23 -17.77 -5.71
N THR A 137 11.19 -18.17 -4.44
CA THR A 137 9.94 -18.40 -3.69
C THR A 137 9.16 -17.10 -3.45
N ASN A 138 7.85 -17.19 -3.20
CA ASN A 138 6.97 -16.03 -2.96
C ASN A 138 7.50 -15.04 -1.90
N ILE A 139 8.21 -15.55 -0.88
CA ILE A 139 8.76 -14.73 0.21
C ILE A 139 9.95 -13.90 -0.26
N LYS A 140 10.92 -14.53 -0.93
CA LYS A 140 12.12 -13.84 -1.45
C LYS A 140 11.78 -12.89 -2.61
N CYS A 141 10.75 -13.21 -3.40
CA CYS A 141 10.15 -12.29 -4.38
C CYS A 141 9.80 -10.93 -3.76
N ASN A 142 9.34 -10.88 -2.51
CA ASN A 142 8.91 -9.64 -1.86
C ASN A 142 10.05 -8.62 -1.72
N ILE A 143 11.24 -9.06 -1.29
CA ILE A 143 12.41 -8.15 -1.21
C ILE A 143 12.84 -7.69 -2.59
N ILE A 144 12.86 -8.61 -3.57
CA ILE A 144 13.28 -8.30 -4.94
C ILE A 144 12.37 -7.23 -5.53
N ILE A 145 11.04 -7.37 -5.36
CA ILE A 145 10.06 -6.37 -5.82
C ILE A 145 10.26 -5.03 -5.10
N ALA A 146 10.52 -5.04 -3.78
CA ALA A 146 10.78 -3.80 -3.03
C ALA A 146 12.01 -3.05 -3.58
N ARG A 147 13.09 -3.78 -3.93
CA ARG A 147 14.30 -3.21 -4.52
C ARG A 147 14.07 -2.67 -5.94
N ILE A 148 13.34 -3.41 -6.77
CA ILE A 148 12.94 -2.93 -8.12
C ILE A 148 12.11 -1.65 -7.99
N LEU A 149 11.14 -1.62 -7.08
CA LEU A 149 10.30 -0.45 -6.83
C LEU A 149 11.09 0.77 -6.40
N TRP A 150 12.05 0.56 -5.51
CA TRP A 150 12.95 1.62 -5.09
C TRP A 150 13.77 2.16 -6.27
N LEU A 151 14.33 1.29 -7.12
CA LEU A 151 15.07 1.70 -8.32
C LEU A 151 14.18 2.47 -9.33
N LEU A 152 12.91 2.08 -9.49
CA LEU A 152 11.94 2.78 -10.36
C LEU A 152 11.66 4.23 -9.93
N THR A 153 11.97 4.61 -8.69
CA THR A 153 11.85 6.02 -8.25
C THR A 153 12.85 6.93 -8.99
N TYR A 154 14.00 6.39 -9.41
CA TYR A 154 15.06 7.10 -10.15
C TYR A 154 14.90 7.06 -11.68
N ASP A 155 13.77 6.58 -12.19
CA ASP A 155 13.53 6.45 -13.63
C ASP A 155 13.56 7.81 -14.36
N ASP A 156 13.97 7.77 -15.63
CA ASP A 156 14.17 8.94 -16.46
C ASP A 156 12.87 9.42 -17.13
N ASN A 157 12.92 10.60 -17.75
CA ASN A 157 11.75 11.16 -18.45
C ASN A 157 11.28 10.31 -19.64
N LYS A 158 12.13 9.38 -20.15
CA LYS A 158 11.77 8.44 -21.22
C LYS A 158 11.18 7.12 -20.70
N TYR A 159 11.14 6.93 -19.38
CA TYR A 159 10.63 5.74 -18.71
C TYR A 159 11.37 4.45 -19.07
N THR A 160 12.69 4.52 -19.19
CA THR A 160 13.54 3.40 -19.59
C THR A 160 13.47 2.23 -18.61
N LEU A 161 13.48 2.51 -17.30
CA LEU A 161 13.39 1.48 -16.26
C LEU A 161 12.00 0.86 -16.23
N LEU A 162 10.95 1.67 -16.36
CA LEU A 162 9.56 1.20 -16.40
C LEU A 162 9.29 0.31 -17.61
N ARG A 163 9.86 0.60 -18.79
CA ARG A 163 9.73 -0.25 -19.98
C ARG A 163 10.40 -1.61 -19.81
N ALA A 164 11.53 -1.67 -19.09
CA ALA A 164 12.13 -2.96 -18.75
C ALA A 164 11.19 -3.76 -17.85
N PHE A 165 10.54 -3.09 -16.91
CA PHE A 165 9.54 -3.70 -16.02
C PHE A 165 8.26 -4.16 -16.74
N GLU A 166 7.81 -3.46 -17.80
CA GLU A 166 6.62 -3.83 -18.61
C GLU A 166 6.70 -5.25 -19.20
N ASN A 167 7.88 -5.69 -19.62
CA ASN A 167 8.06 -6.92 -20.40
C ASN A 167 8.15 -8.19 -19.54
N CYS A 168 8.04 -8.06 -18.22
CA CYS A 168 8.36 -9.14 -17.31
C CYS A 168 7.15 -10.01 -16.94
N ASN A 169 7.34 -11.33 -16.93
CA ASN A 169 6.39 -12.32 -16.43
C ASN A 169 6.65 -12.57 -14.94
N PHE A 170 6.25 -11.63 -14.10
CA PHE A 170 6.40 -11.76 -12.64
C PHE A 170 5.24 -12.49 -11.98
N ILE A 171 5.54 -13.29 -10.97
CA ILE A 171 4.61 -13.62 -9.90
C ILE A 171 4.55 -12.39 -8.99
N PHE A 172 3.45 -11.65 -9.05
CA PHE A 172 3.34 -10.37 -8.36
C PHE A 172 2.85 -10.60 -6.93
N SER A 173 3.59 -10.10 -5.94
CA SER A 173 3.11 -10.06 -4.56
C SER A 173 2.19 -8.87 -4.34
N ASP A 174 0.98 -9.16 -3.86
CA ASP A 174 -0.05 -8.17 -3.55
C ASP A 174 0.37 -7.18 -2.45
N ILE A 175 1.34 -7.56 -1.61
CA ILE A 175 1.88 -6.77 -0.50
C ILE A 175 2.34 -5.39 -0.99
N TRP A 176 3.07 -5.32 -2.10
CA TRP A 176 3.67 -4.07 -2.60
C TRP A 176 2.77 -3.29 -3.57
N LEU A 177 1.56 -3.78 -3.83
CA LEU A 177 0.60 -3.13 -4.72
C LEU A 177 0.38 -1.64 -4.40
N PRO A 178 0.23 -1.20 -3.13
CA PRO A 178 -0.01 0.21 -2.87
C PRO A 178 1.21 1.11 -3.18
N GLN A 179 2.45 0.63 -3.02
CA GLN A 179 3.66 1.38 -3.41
C GLN A 179 3.78 1.51 -4.92
N MET A 180 3.52 0.40 -5.64
CA MET A 180 3.52 0.37 -7.11
C MET A 180 2.54 1.40 -7.68
N LEU A 181 1.30 1.39 -7.19
CA LEU A 181 0.26 2.31 -7.68
C LEU A 181 0.60 3.76 -7.38
N ASN A 182 1.20 4.06 -6.23
CA ASN A 182 1.68 5.41 -5.91
C ASN A 182 2.74 5.88 -6.90
N ILE A 183 3.75 5.05 -7.20
CA ILE A 183 4.78 5.37 -8.21
C ILE A 183 4.12 5.58 -9.57
N PHE A 184 3.16 4.72 -9.95
CA PHE A 184 2.53 4.78 -11.25
C PHE A 184 1.68 6.03 -11.48
N VAL A 185 1.02 6.52 -10.44
CA VAL A 185 0.26 7.77 -10.52
C VAL A 185 1.18 8.97 -10.83
N GLU A 186 2.45 8.92 -10.41
CA GLU A 186 3.43 9.96 -10.74
C GLU A 186 3.94 9.84 -12.19
N LYS A 187 4.10 8.61 -12.70
CA LYS A 187 4.61 8.32 -14.05
C LYS A 187 3.53 8.51 -15.15
N ASN A 188 3.90 8.34 -16.42
CA ASN A 188 3.00 8.53 -17.57
C ASN A 188 2.14 7.28 -17.80
N ILE A 189 0.81 7.47 -17.87
CA ILE A 189 -0.18 6.40 -18.03
C ILE A 189 0.13 5.47 -19.21
N LYS A 190 0.60 6.00 -20.36
CA LYS A 190 0.84 5.18 -21.57
C LYS A 190 1.86 4.05 -21.33
N ALA A 191 2.86 4.28 -20.49
CA ALA A 191 3.87 3.29 -20.13
C ALA A 191 3.37 2.27 -19.07
N ILE A 192 2.23 2.53 -18.44
CA ILE A 192 1.76 1.73 -17.31
C ILE A 192 0.53 0.92 -17.67
N VAL A 193 -0.20 1.29 -18.73
CA VAL A 193 -1.44 0.60 -19.17
C VAL A 193 -1.27 -0.92 -19.25
N LYS A 194 -0.16 -1.41 -19.82
CA LYS A 194 0.11 -2.85 -19.91
C LYS A 194 0.29 -3.49 -18.53
N ILE A 195 1.09 -2.86 -17.68
CA ILE A 195 1.34 -3.34 -16.32
C ILE A 195 0.05 -3.35 -15.49
N ILE A 196 -0.72 -2.26 -15.52
CA ILE A 196 -2.04 -2.15 -14.88
C ILE A 196 -2.98 -3.23 -15.39
N SER A 197 -3.02 -3.48 -16.71
CA SER A 197 -3.89 -4.50 -17.27
C SER A 197 -3.52 -5.91 -16.81
N LYS A 198 -2.22 -6.21 -16.69
CA LYS A 198 -1.72 -7.49 -16.21
C LYS A 198 -2.01 -7.70 -14.72
N ILE A 199 -1.67 -6.71 -13.88
CA ILE A 199 -1.95 -6.76 -12.43
C ILE A 199 -3.46 -6.79 -12.18
N GLY A 200 -4.24 -6.03 -12.95
CA GLY A 200 -5.69 -5.98 -12.85
C GLY A 200 -6.39 -7.28 -13.23
N GLN A 201 -5.76 -8.15 -14.02
CA GLN A 201 -6.27 -9.52 -14.26
C GLN A 201 -6.07 -10.42 -13.03
N TRP A 202 -4.99 -10.22 -12.28
CA TRP A 202 -4.63 -11.08 -11.16
C TRP A 202 -5.31 -10.61 -9.87
N TYR A 203 -5.19 -9.32 -9.55
CA TYR A 203 -5.67 -8.71 -8.30
C TYR A 203 -6.69 -7.58 -8.53
N PRO A 204 -7.81 -7.81 -9.27
CA PRO A 204 -8.75 -6.75 -9.63
C PRO A 204 -9.36 -6.03 -8.43
N GLN A 205 -9.80 -6.80 -7.43
CA GLN A 205 -10.47 -6.25 -6.25
C GLN A 205 -9.53 -5.40 -5.39
N GLN A 206 -8.33 -5.91 -5.07
CA GLN A 206 -7.38 -5.19 -4.24
C GLN A 206 -6.90 -3.90 -4.91
N MET A 207 -6.61 -3.97 -6.22
CA MET A 207 -6.19 -2.81 -6.99
C MET A 207 -7.29 -1.74 -7.01
N TYR A 208 -8.55 -2.14 -7.18
CA TYR A 208 -9.68 -1.22 -7.14
C TYR A 208 -9.80 -0.51 -5.79
N LEU A 209 -9.76 -1.25 -4.69
CA LEU A 209 -9.91 -0.69 -3.33
C LEU A 209 -8.79 0.32 -3.01
N ILE A 210 -7.55 0.03 -3.40
CA ILE A 210 -6.42 0.96 -3.21
C ILE A 210 -6.58 2.21 -4.06
N LEU A 211 -6.94 2.07 -5.35
CA LEU A 211 -7.15 3.22 -6.24
C LEU A 211 -8.32 4.10 -5.79
N ASN A 212 -9.43 3.49 -5.37
CA ASN A 212 -10.59 4.23 -4.87
C ASN A 212 -10.22 5.01 -3.59
N ARG A 213 -9.46 4.38 -2.67
CA ARG A 213 -8.94 5.08 -1.49
C ARG A 213 -8.07 6.27 -1.88
N MET A 214 -7.08 6.09 -2.75
CA MET A 214 -6.21 7.17 -3.24
C MET A 214 -7.02 8.30 -3.88
N TYR A 215 -8.05 7.97 -4.67
CA TYR A 215 -8.95 8.93 -5.28
C TYR A 215 -9.70 9.76 -4.22
N LEU A 216 -10.25 9.10 -3.20
CA LEU A 216 -10.98 9.76 -2.11
C LEU A 216 -10.04 10.65 -1.27
N THR A 217 -8.83 10.19 -0.92
CA THR A 217 -7.84 10.98 -0.19
C THR A 217 -7.47 12.26 -0.95
N GLU A 218 -7.17 12.17 -2.25
CA GLU A 218 -6.85 13.35 -3.07
C GLU A 218 -8.04 14.30 -3.24
N LYS A 219 -9.27 13.77 -3.33
CA LYS A 219 -10.49 14.59 -3.37
C LYS A 219 -10.72 15.34 -2.06
N MET A 220 -10.45 14.71 -0.92
CA MET A 220 -10.52 15.35 0.40
C MET A 220 -9.49 16.47 0.53
N ASN A 221 -8.23 16.22 0.14
CA ASN A 221 -7.17 17.23 0.15
C ASN A 221 -7.55 18.47 -0.68
N LYS A 222 -8.18 18.27 -1.85
CA LYS A 222 -8.70 19.36 -2.67
C LYS A 222 -9.73 20.22 -1.94
N THR A 223 -10.66 19.61 -1.20
CA THR A 223 -11.71 20.36 -0.47
C THR A 223 -11.17 21.17 0.70
N MET A 224 -10.10 20.69 1.37
CA MET A 224 -9.46 21.41 2.47
C MET A 224 -8.68 22.65 1.97
N GLU A 225 -8.08 22.57 0.78
CA GLU A 225 -7.31 23.68 0.17
C GLU A 225 -8.18 24.78 -0.49
N THR A 226 -9.49 24.58 -0.61
CA THR A 226 -10.43 25.61 -1.13
C THR A 226 -10.89 26.63 -0.08
N MET A 227 -10.48 26.50 1.18
CA MET A 227 -10.66 27.55 2.19
C MET A 227 -9.52 28.57 2.09
N PRO A 228 -9.78 29.89 2.09
CA PRO A 228 -8.76 30.87 1.72
C PRO A 228 -7.75 31.11 2.86
N PRO A 229 -6.44 30.94 2.64
CA PRO A 229 -5.45 31.79 3.26
C PRO A 229 -5.17 32.98 2.33
N ALA A 230 -5.13 34.18 2.90
CA ALA A 230 -4.68 35.35 2.17
C ALA A 230 -3.22 35.17 1.71
N ASN A 231 -2.99 35.41 0.41
CA ASN A 231 -1.70 35.63 -0.27
C ASN A 231 -0.74 34.43 -0.50
N THR A 232 -0.92 33.69 -1.61
CA THR A 232 0.17 33.04 -2.39
C THR A 232 -0.29 32.64 -3.81
N LEU A 233 -0.17 33.54 -4.80
CA LEU A 233 -0.84 33.36 -6.11
C LEU A 233 -0.14 32.44 -7.14
N SER A 234 1.10 31.97 -6.94
CA SER A 234 1.85 31.22 -7.98
C SER A 234 2.28 29.78 -7.62
N TYR A 235 2.49 29.48 -6.33
CA TYR A 235 2.80 28.14 -5.85
C TYR A 235 1.53 27.28 -5.74
N ASP A 236 0.44 27.87 -5.26
CA ASP A 236 -0.85 27.20 -5.09
C ASP A 236 -1.46 26.75 -6.42
N VAL A 237 -1.24 27.48 -7.52
CA VAL A 237 -1.77 27.10 -8.84
C VAL A 237 -1.08 25.84 -9.37
N ARG A 238 0.25 25.75 -9.30
CA ARG A 238 0.99 24.58 -9.78
C ARG A 238 0.67 23.32 -8.96
N LYS A 239 0.52 23.45 -7.64
CA LYS A 239 0.13 22.36 -6.75
C LYS A 239 -1.30 21.86 -7.05
N LYS A 240 -2.25 22.77 -7.25
CA LYS A 240 -3.64 22.45 -7.63
C LYS A 240 -3.71 21.76 -9.00
N THR A 241 -2.93 22.23 -9.98
CA THR A 241 -2.85 21.59 -11.31
C THR A 241 -2.29 20.18 -11.21
N TYR A 242 -1.24 19.96 -10.41
CA TYR A 242 -0.67 18.63 -10.17
C TYR A 242 -1.66 17.68 -9.52
N GLN A 243 -2.37 18.13 -8.47
CA GLN A 243 -3.41 17.34 -7.81
C GLN A 243 -4.56 16.99 -8.75
N MET A 244 -4.99 17.92 -9.61
CA MET A 244 -6.05 17.67 -10.59
C MET A 244 -5.62 16.62 -11.61
N LEU A 245 -4.40 16.74 -12.15
CA LEU A 245 -3.82 15.73 -13.03
C LEU A 245 -3.71 14.37 -12.34
N LYS A 246 -3.32 14.34 -11.06
CA LYS A 246 -3.22 13.12 -10.25
C LYS A 246 -4.58 12.41 -10.14
N ILE A 247 -5.63 13.16 -9.82
CA ILE A 247 -7.01 12.65 -9.75
C ILE A 247 -7.46 12.07 -11.09
N ASP A 248 -7.22 12.78 -12.19
CA ASP A 248 -7.62 12.34 -13.53
C ASP A 248 -6.86 11.08 -13.96
N LYS A 249 -5.57 10.96 -13.60
CA LYS A 249 -4.80 9.72 -13.81
C LYS A 249 -5.40 8.54 -13.04
N ILE A 250 -5.72 8.72 -11.75
CA ILE A 250 -6.32 7.65 -10.93
C ILE A 250 -7.66 7.20 -11.54
N LYS A 251 -8.51 8.14 -11.96
CA LYS A 251 -9.76 7.82 -12.66
C LYS A 251 -9.52 7.02 -13.93
N GLN A 252 -8.56 7.43 -14.75
CA GLN A 252 -8.21 6.67 -15.96
C GLN A 252 -7.78 5.24 -15.63
N MET A 253 -6.96 5.05 -14.60
CA MET A 253 -6.59 3.70 -14.12
C MET A 253 -7.81 2.89 -13.67
N MET A 254 -8.73 3.48 -12.91
CA MET A 254 -9.97 2.83 -12.48
C MET A 254 -10.86 2.44 -13.67
N THR A 255 -11.00 3.31 -14.67
CA THR A 255 -11.78 3.00 -15.90
C THR A 255 -11.15 1.88 -16.72
N LEU A 256 -9.82 1.80 -16.77
CA LEU A 256 -9.12 0.70 -17.41
C LEU A 256 -9.44 -0.62 -16.71
N LEU A 257 -9.44 -0.65 -15.37
CA LEU A 257 -9.80 -1.86 -14.62
C LEU A 257 -11.25 -2.28 -14.86
N GLN A 258 -12.20 -1.33 -14.81
CA GLN A 258 -13.61 -1.60 -15.07
C GLN A 258 -13.84 -2.22 -16.45
N LYS A 259 -13.04 -1.85 -17.46
CA LYS A 259 -13.12 -2.43 -18.80
C LYS A 259 -12.78 -3.93 -18.83
N TYR A 260 -11.86 -4.37 -17.98
CA TYR A 260 -11.40 -5.77 -17.97
C TYR A 260 -12.13 -6.65 -16.95
N ASN A 261 -12.79 -6.07 -15.95
CA ASN A 261 -13.45 -6.81 -14.88
C ASN A 261 -14.83 -6.22 -14.54
N LEU A 262 -15.89 -6.88 -15.00
CA LEU A 262 -17.28 -6.47 -14.73
C LEU A 262 -17.62 -6.46 -13.23
N GLY A 263 -17.03 -7.35 -12.44
CA GLY A 263 -17.20 -7.43 -10.99
C GLY A 263 -16.77 -6.16 -10.24
N ILE A 264 -16.00 -5.26 -10.88
CA ILE A 264 -15.62 -3.98 -10.28
C ILE A 264 -16.81 -3.04 -10.10
N THR A 265 -17.83 -3.12 -10.97
CA THR A 265 -19.06 -2.32 -10.80
C THR A 265 -19.83 -2.74 -9.55
N GLN A 266 -19.92 -4.05 -9.30
CA GLN A 266 -20.48 -4.58 -8.06
C GLN A 266 -19.64 -4.20 -6.85
N LEU A 267 -18.31 -4.21 -6.98
CA LEU A 267 -17.39 -3.78 -5.93
C LEU A 267 -17.52 -2.28 -5.62
N ASP A 268 -17.70 -1.44 -6.63
CA ASP A 268 -17.95 -0.01 -6.46
C ASP A 268 -19.25 0.22 -5.67
N TYR A 269 -20.31 -0.47 -6.09
CA TYR A 269 -21.57 -0.45 -5.38
C TYR A 269 -21.45 -0.97 -3.94
N PHE A 270 -20.68 -2.03 -3.71
CA PHE A 270 -20.38 -2.53 -2.37
C PHE A 270 -19.72 -1.46 -1.50
N VAL A 271 -18.69 -0.78 -2.02
CA VAL A 271 -18.02 0.30 -1.30
C VAL A 271 -18.99 1.45 -0.99
N ASP A 272 -19.85 1.82 -1.93
CA ASP A 272 -20.90 2.83 -1.70
C ASP A 272 -21.88 2.41 -0.59
N GLN A 273 -22.32 1.15 -0.56
CA GLN A 273 -23.18 0.65 0.52
C GLN A 273 -22.46 0.68 1.88
N ILE A 274 -21.20 0.25 1.96
CA ILE A 274 -20.45 0.28 3.22
C ILE A 274 -20.15 1.71 3.67
N THR A 275 -19.81 2.62 2.76
CA THR A 275 -19.59 4.04 3.11
C THR A 275 -20.87 4.74 3.56
N SER A 276 -22.05 4.24 3.14
CA SER A 276 -23.34 4.71 3.66
C SER A 276 -23.54 4.40 5.15
N LEU A 277 -22.87 3.37 5.68
CA LEU A 277 -22.77 3.09 7.13
C LEU A 277 -21.83 4.07 7.85
N GLY A 278 -21.32 5.11 7.18
CA GLY A 278 -20.45 6.12 7.77
C GLY A 278 -21.06 6.86 8.96
N GLU A 279 -20.22 7.65 9.63
CA GLU A 279 -20.61 8.45 10.80
C GLU A 279 -21.78 9.40 10.50
N SER A 280 -22.72 9.50 11.44
CA SER A 280 -23.71 10.58 11.47
C SER A 280 -23.07 11.89 11.94
N TRP A 281 -23.77 13.01 11.77
CA TRP A 281 -23.23 14.33 12.13
C TRP A 281 -22.89 14.44 13.62
N ASP A 282 -23.66 13.80 14.48
CA ASP A 282 -23.50 13.80 15.94
C ASP A 282 -22.32 12.92 16.37
N GLU A 283 -22.15 11.75 15.75
CA GLU A 283 -20.98 10.89 15.92
C GLU A 283 -19.69 11.62 15.49
N GLU A 284 -19.72 12.27 14.32
CA GLU A 284 -18.58 13.02 13.77
C GLU A 284 -18.22 14.23 14.66
N LEU A 285 -19.23 15.01 15.08
CA LEU A 285 -19.03 16.14 15.99
C LEU A 285 -18.46 15.67 17.34
N ARG A 286 -19.01 14.61 17.93
CA ARG A 286 -18.52 14.07 19.21
C ARG A 286 -17.07 13.63 19.11
N ARG A 287 -16.71 12.86 18.08
CA ARG A 287 -15.32 12.44 17.83
C ARG A 287 -14.37 13.64 17.71
N LYS A 288 -14.77 14.66 16.93
CA LYS A 288 -13.96 15.87 16.75
C LYS A 288 -13.81 16.70 18.03
N LEU A 289 -14.84 16.74 18.88
CA LEU A 289 -14.75 17.40 20.18
C LEU A 289 -13.81 16.67 21.13
N TYR A 290 -13.80 15.33 21.13
CA TYR A 290 -12.83 14.55 21.89
C TYR A 290 -11.40 14.77 21.39
N GLU A 291 -11.16 14.75 20.07
CA GLU A 291 -9.85 15.07 19.47
C GLU A 291 -9.36 16.46 19.93
N CYS A 292 -10.25 17.46 19.90
CA CYS A 292 -9.94 18.81 20.39
C CYS A 292 -9.65 18.85 21.90
N LEU A 293 -10.38 18.05 22.69
CA LEU A 293 -10.20 17.96 24.13
C LEU A 293 -8.85 17.34 24.48
N TYR A 294 -8.43 16.27 23.80
CA TYR A 294 -7.12 15.65 23.99
C TYR A 294 -5.99 16.62 23.65
N LEU A 295 -6.05 17.30 22.49
CA LEU A 295 -5.08 18.35 22.14
C LEU A 295 -5.03 19.48 23.19
N SER A 296 -6.17 19.84 23.76
CA SER A 296 -6.24 20.85 24.82
C SER A 296 -5.62 20.36 26.13
N TYR A 297 -5.75 19.06 26.44
CA TYR A 297 -5.12 18.46 27.62
C TYR A 297 -3.60 18.34 27.47
N ASP A 298 -3.11 17.92 26.30
CA ASP A 298 -1.68 17.84 26.03
C ASP A 298 -1.02 19.20 26.18
N PHE A 299 -1.60 20.25 25.57
CA PHE A 299 -1.10 21.60 25.74
C PHE A 299 -1.16 22.09 27.19
N ALA A 300 -2.25 21.80 27.90
CA ALA A 300 -2.40 22.19 29.31
C ALA A 300 -1.35 21.50 30.20
N PHE A 301 -1.03 20.24 29.89
CA PHE A 301 -0.02 19.46 30.59
C PHE A 301 1.38 20.04 30.39
N GLU A 302 1.74 20.39 29.16
CA GLU A 302 3.04 21.00 28.82
C GLU A 302 3.26 22.35 29.52
N ASN A 303 2.22 23.20 29.56
CA ASN A 303 2.35 24.57 30.04
C ASN A 303 2.20 24.72 31.57
N LYS A 304 1.75 23.68 32.29
CA LYS A 304 1.48 23.65 33.75
C LYS A 304 0.50 24.70 34.29
N ASN A 305 0.15 25.73 33.50
CA ASN A 305 -0.72 26.84 33.81
C ASN A 305 -1.95 26.83 32.89
N LEU A 306 -3.15 26.79 33.49
CA LEU A 306 -4.41 26.66 32.75
C LEU A 306 -4.98 28.01 32.24
N ASN A 307 -4.47 29.14 32.74
CA ASN A 307 -4.94 30.49 32.39
C ASN A 307 -4.25 31.06 31.13
N VAL A 308 -3.57 30.21 30.36
CA VAL A 308 -2.91 30.59 29.11
C VAL A 308 -3.96 30.79 28.01
N ARG A 309 -3.67 31.71 27.09
CA ARG A 309 -4.50 31.97 25.90
C ARG A 309 -4.53 30.73 25.00
N VAL A 310 -5.68 30.47 24.37
CA VAL A 310 -5.85 29.33 23.47
C VAL A 310 -4.84 29.37 22.31
N PRO A 311 -4.10 28.28 22.04
CA PRO A 311 -3.17 28.17 20.92
C PRO A 311 -3.86 28.32 19.57
N ARG A 312 -3.11 28.79 18.57
CA ARG A 312 -3.62 28.97 17.21
C ARG A 312 -4.09 27.65 16.59
N GLU A 313 -3.40 26.55 16.88
CA GLU A 313 -3.74 25.21 16.39
C GLU A 313 -5.13 24.77 16.86
N ILE A 314 -5.39 24.86 18.16
CA ILE A 314 -6.71 24.52 18.75
C ILE A 314 -7.80 25.46 18.25
N SER A 315 -7.51 26.76 18.13
CA SER A 315 -8.47 27.74 17.59
C SER A 315 -8.80 27.46 16.12
N ASN A 316 -7.82 27.12 15.30
CA ASN A 316 -8.03 26.78 13.90
C ASN A 316 -8.77 25.44 13.74
N PHE A 317 -8.49 24.48 14.61
CA PHE A 317 -9.21 23.21 14.64
C PHE A 317 -10.69 23.41 14.95
N ILE A 318 -11.02 24.20 15.98
CA ILE A 318 -12.42 24.53 16.31
C ILE A 318 -13.08 25.34 15.20
N LYS A 319 -12.40 26.30 14.59
CA LYS A 319 -12.91 26.98 13.39
C LYS A 319 -13.21 26.00 12.27
N THR A 320 -12.35 25.00 12.07
CA THR A 320 -12.58 23.95 11.08
C THR A 320 -13.82 23.12 11.41
N ILE A 321 -14.01 22.76 12.69
CA ILE A 321 -15.23 22.07 13.17
C ILE A 321 -16.46 22.94 12.93
N ILE A 322 -16.40 24.24 13.27
CA ILE A 322 -17.52 25.16 13.03
C ILE A 322 -17.82 25.23 11.54
N ILE A 323 -16.81 25.36 10.68
CA ILE A 323 -17.03 25.44 9.24
C ILE A 323 -17.57 24.11 8.71
N SER A 324 -17.05 22.95 9.12
CA SER A 324 -17.58 21.66 8.68
C SER A 324 -19.02 21.46 9.13
N PHE A 325 -19.34 21.80 10.38
CA PHE A 325 -20.68 21.71 10.94
C PHE A 325 -21.65 22.75 10.33
N VAL A 326 -21.15 23.89 9.86
CA VAL A 326 -21.96 24.95 9.25
C VAL A 326 -22.13 24.75 7.73
N ALA A 327 -21.14 24.17 7.03
CA ALA A 327 -21.11 23.99 5.58
C ALA A 327 -21.91 22.76 5.09
N GLU A 328 -22.31 21.85 5.98
CA GLU A 328 -23.14 20.69 5.65
C GLU A 328 -24.48 21.06 4.99
N ASP A 329 -24.95 22.31 5.11
CA ASP A 329 -26.20 22.80 4.51
C ASP A 329 -26.13 23.05 2.98
N VAL A 330 -24.95 23.14 2.34
CA VAL A 330 -24.87 23.52 0.91
C VAL A 330 -25.20 22.34 -0.03
N ASN A 331 -25.18 21.10 0.46
CA ASN A 331 -25.59 19.91 -0.30
C ASN A 331 -26.90 19.33 0.28
N THR A 332 -27.99 20.08 0.24
CA THR A 332 -29.35 19.65 0.61
C THR A 332 -29.79 18.34 -0.05
N ILE A 333 -29.21 17.97 -1.20
CA ILE A 333 -29.45 16.69 -1.89
C ILE A 333 -28.66 15.52 -1.25
N GLN A 334 -27.49 15.76 -0.64
CA GLN A 334 -26.71 14.71 0.04
C GLN A 334 -27.21 14.37 1.45
N LEU A 335 -27.90 15.31 2.13
CA LEU A 335 -28.58 15.04 3.41
C LEU A 335 -29.73 14.03 3.25
N GLN A 336 -30.43 14.04 2.11
CA GLN A 336 -31.46 13.03 1.81
C GLN A 336 -30.88 11.62 1.57
N MET A 337 -29.59 11.52 1.21
CA MET A 337 -28.87 10.26 0.98
C MET A 337 -28.13 9.77 2.24
N LYS A 338 -27.65 10.70 3.09
CA LYS A 338 -27.15 10.41 4.44
C LYS A 338 -28.31 10.28 5.44
N LYS A 339 -29.33 9.48 5.13
CA LYS A 339 -30.46 9.22 6.05
C LYS A 339 -29.94 8.73 7.40
N THR A 340 -29.85 9.63 8.37
CA THR A 340 -30.02 9.27 9.77
C THR A 340 -31.52 8.99 9.90
N PHE A 341 -31.82 7.69 10.00
CA PHE A 341 -33.09 7.12 10.45
C PHE A 341 -34.34 7.28 9.55
N LEU A 342 -35.04 6.16 9.37
CA LEU A 342 -36.46 6.07 8.96
C LEU A 342 -37.41 6.30 10.15
N VAL A 343 -36.90 6.87 11.25
CA VAL A 343 -37.65 7.22 12.46
C VAL A 343 -37.54 8.74 12.62
N PRO A 344 -38.60 9.47 13.04
CA PRO A 344 -38.51 10.92 13.25
C PRO A 344 -37.40 11.26 14.26
N ASP A 345 -36.24 11.70 13.79
CA ASP A 345 -35.11 12.02 14.64
C ASP A 345 -35.35 13.32 15.39
N TYR A 346 -35.58 13.24 16.70
CA TYR A 346 -35.47 14.40 17.59
C TYR A 346 -34.14 15.16 17.41
N LEU A 347 -33.07 14.45 17.03
CA LEU A 347 -31.75 15.03 16.75
C LEU A 347 -31.72 15.91 15.49
N SER A 348 -32.45 15.53 14.42
CA SER A 348 -32.57 16.34 13.20
C SER A 348 -33.28 17.67 13.47
N VAL A 349 -34.28 17.66 14.36
CA VAL A 349 -34.99 18.87 14.82
C VAL A 349 -34.07 19.75 15.68
N CYS A 350 -33.16 19.15 16.44
CA CYS A 350 -32.20 19.89 17.26
C CYS A 350 -31.02 20.47 16.47
N TYR A 351 -30.69 19.94 15.29
CA TYR A 351 -29.50 20.34 14.52
C TYR A 351 -29.40 21.86 14.26
N PRO A 352 -30.45 22.58 13.82
CA PRO A 352 -30.38 24.03 13.59
C PRO A 352 -30.10 24.82 14.89
N PHE A 353 -30.67 24.37 16.00
CA PHE A 353 -30.44 24.97 17.32
C PHE A 353 -29.00 24.75 17.79
N PHE A 354 -28.47 23.54 17.60
CA PHE A 354 -27.08 23.21 17.93
C PHE A 354 -26.11 24.07 17.12
N LYS A 355 -26.35 24.25 15.82
CA LYS A 355 -25.54 25.09 14.93
C LYS A 355 -25.39 26.52 15.40
N GLN A 356 -26.50 27.16 15.77
CA GLN A 356 -26.50 28.53 16.26
C GLN A 356 -25.77 28.64 17.60
N LYS A 357 -26.11 27.76 18.55
CA LYS A 357 -25.55 27.81 19.89
C LYS A 357 -24.06 27.45 19.94
N PHE A 358 -23.64 26.46 19.17
CA PHE A 358 -22.24 26.02 19.09
C PHE A 358 -21.32 27.14 18.60
N SER A 359 -21.73 27.87 17.55
CA SER A 359 -20.96 28.99 17.01
C SER A 359 -20.78 30.14 18.01
N LEU A 360 -21.81 30.40 18.83
CA LEU A 360 -21.77 31.43 19.88
C LEU A 360 -20.89 31.02 21.06
N ASP A 361 -21.03 29.77 21.52
CA ASP A 361 -20.33 29.25 22.70
C ASP A 361 -18.81 29.13 22.50
N PHE A 362 -18.34 28.93 21.26
CA PHE A 362 -16.91 28.83 20.90
C PHE A 362 -16.32 30.12 20.29
N SER A 363 -17.02 31.25 20.40
CA SER A 363 -16.50 32.54 19.96
C SER A 363 -15.27 32.98 20.78
N PHE A 364 -14.42 33.84 20.21
CA PHE A 364 -13.23 34.36 20.90
C PHE A 364 -13.55 35.10 22.21
N ALA A 365 -14.77 35.64 22.33
CA ALA A 365 -15.24 36.34 23.52
C ALA A 365 -15.61 35.38 24.66
N SER A 366 -16.16 34.21 24.36
CA SER A 366 -16.59 33.22 25.35
C SER A 366 -15.45 32.32 25.84
N VAL A 367 -14.42 32.11 25.00
CA VAL A 367 -13.31 31.18 25.32
C VAL A 367 -11.92 31.81 25.15
N PRO A 368 -11.56 32.78 26.01
CA PRO A 368 -10.24 33.43 25.94
C PRO A 368 -9.09 32.54 26.44
N THR A 369 -9.37 31.62 27.37
CA THR A 369 -8.37 30.77 28.03
C THR A 369 -8.61 29.28 27.82
N ILE A 370 -7.56 28.48 27.94
CA ILE A 370 -7.61 27.02 27.75
C ILE A 370 -8.46 26.35 28.82
N LYS A 371 -8.43 26.84 30.06
CA LYS A 371 -9.34 26.39 31.13
C LYS A 371 -10.81 26.50 30.70
N LEU A 372 -11.21 27.63 30.13
CA LEU A 372 -12.57 27.84 29.65
C LEU A 372 -12.86 26.95 28.44
N MET A 373 -11.88 26.73 27.56
CA MET A 373 -12.01 25.83 26.41
C MET A 373 -12.31 24.40 26.83
N ILE A 374 -11.51 23.84 27.74
CA ILE A 374 -11.70 22.49 28.26
C ILE A 374 -13.07 22.37 28.94
N ASN A 375 -13.48 23.37 29.74
CA ASN A 375 -14.78 23.34 30.39
C ASN A 375 -15.94 23.38 29.39
N GLN A 376 -15.85 24.18 28.33
CA GLN A 376 -16.88 24.23 27.29
C GLN A 376 -16.91 22.95 26.46
N LEU A 377 -15.76 22.41 26.05
CA LEU A 377 -15.66 21.12 25.35
C LEU A 377 -16.31 20.00 26.17
N ARG A 378 -15.99 19.89 27.46
CA ARG A 378 -16.59 18.88 28.35
C ARG A 378 -18.11 19.03 28.49
N LYS A 379 -18.61 20.27 28.58
CA LYS A 379 -20.06 20.53 28.63
C LYS A 379 -20.74 20.09 27.34
N TRP A 380 -20.16 20.42 26.18
CA TRP A 380 -20.70 20.05 24.88
C TRP A 380 -20.68 18.54 24.63
N ILE A 381 -19.57 17.87 24.97
CA ILE A 381 -19.46 16.40 24.90
C ILE A 381 -20.56 15.75 25.73
N LYS A 382 -20.69 16.12 27.02
CA LYS A 382 -21.74 15.58 27.89
C LYS A 382 -23.15 15.89 27.38
N TYR A 383 -23.34 17.06 26.78
CA TYR A 383 -24.63 17.45 26.21
C TYR A 383 -25.01 16.59 24.99
N ILE A 384 -24.05 16.29 24.11
CA ILE A 384 -24.25 15.40 22.96
C ILE A 384 -24.51 13.98 23.44
N GLU A 385 -23.71 13.44 24.36
CA GLU A 385 -23.88 12.08 24.90
C GLU A 385 -25.25 11.84 25.53
N ASN A 386 -25.76 12.83 26.29
CA ASN A 386 -27.09 12.73 26.89
C ASN A 386 -28.22 12.74 25.84
N LYS A 387 -27.97 13.31 24.67
CA LYS A 387 -28.95 13.43 23.58
C LYS A 387 -28.83 12.29 22.57
N SER A 388 -27.63 11.76 22.35
CA SER A 388 -27.34 10.67 21.44
C SER A 388 -27.44 9.33 22.18
N ASN A 389 -28.66 8.87 22.46
CA ASN A 389 -28.86 7.54 23.06
C ASN A 389 -28.85 6.48 21.95
N TYR A 390 -27.70 5.85 21.72
CA TYR A 390 -27.55 4.86 20.65
C TYR A 390 -28.05 3.47 21.10
N PRO A 391 -28.86 2.77 20.28
CA PRO A 391 -29.20 1.38 20.57
C PRO A 391 -27.96 0.48 20.43
N SER A 392 -27.91 -0.65 21.14
CA SER A 392 -26.78 -1.58 21.06
C SER A 392 -26.61 -2.24 19.67
N ARG A 393 -27.70 -2.30 18.89
CA ARG A 393 -27.72 -2.80 17.51
C ARG A 393 -28.88 -2.18 16.73
N PHE A 394 -28.73 -2.10 15.42
CA PHE A 394 -29.81 -1.74 14.51
C PHE A 394 -29.89 -2.74 13.36
N VAL A 395 -31.02 -2.78 12.65
CA VAL A 395 -31.21 -3.65 11.49
C VAL A 395 -30.48 -3.05 10.30
N HIS A 396 -29.58 -3.83 9.69
CA HIS A 396 -28.71 -3.41 8.60
C HIS A 396 -29.51 -2.90 7.39
N HIS A 397 -30.62 -3.57 7.07
CA HIS A 397 -31.53 -3.21 5.98
C HIS A 397 -32.07 -1.77 6.08
N PHE A 398 -32.18 -1.17 7.27
CA PHE A 398 -32.65 0.22 7.39
C PHE A 398 -31.67 1.24 6.82
N ARG A 399 -30.37 0.92 6.78
CA ARG A 399 -29.35 1.81 6.22
C ARG A 399 -28.97 1.43 4.79
N CYS A 400 -28.89 0.13 4.53
CA CYS A 400 -28.51 -0.44 3.24
C CYS A 400 -29.62 -1.42 2.77
N PRO A 401 -30.75 -0.94 2.24
CA PRO A 401 -31.91 -1.79 1.96
C PRO A 401 -31.64 -2.85 0.89
N THR A 402 -30.80 -2.50 -0.08
CA THR A 402 -30.48 -3.30 -1.24
C THR A 402 -29.34 -4.29 -0.99
N ILE A 403 -28.55 -4.13 0.08
CA ILE A 403 -27.34 -4.96 0.29
C ILE A 403 -27.67 -6.44 0.49
N HIS A 404 -28.86 -6.77 1.00
CA HIS A 404 -29.31 -8.15 1.17
C HIS A 404 -29.95 -8.76 -0.08
N GLN A 405 -30.19 -7.96 -1.13
CA GLN A 405 -30.87 -8.39 -2.36
C GLN A 405 -29.90 -8.80 -3.48
N PHE A 406 -28.62 -8.46 -3.34
CA PHE A 406 -27.59 -8.79 -4.30
C PHE A 406 -26.88 -10.09 -3.95
N ASP A 407 -26.49 -10.83 -4.98
CA ASP A 407 -25.52 -11.91 -4.83
C ASP A 407 -24.11 -11.31 -4.84
N TRP A 408 -23.36 -11.56 -3.77
CA TRP A 408 -22.01 -11.04 -3.55
C TRP A 408 -20.93 -12.10 -3.76
N SER A 409 -21.29 -13.25 -4.30
CA SER A 409 -20.38 -14.37 -4.60
C SER A 409 -19.18 -13.97 -5.47
N VAL A 410 -19.27 -12.89 -6.25
CA VAL A 410 -18.16 -12.36 -7.08
C VAL A 410 -17.09 -11.67 -6.22
N ILE A 411 -17.46 -11.13 -5.07
CA ILE A 411 -16.58 -10.32 -4.21
C ILE A 411 -15.92 -11.21 -3.16
N ARG A 412 -14.58 -11.15 -3.08
CA ARG A 412 -13.81 -11.82 -2.03
C ARG A 412 -13.95 -11.07 -0.72
N ILE A 413 -13.77 -11.78 0.38
CA ILE A 413 -13.83 -11.18 1.70
C ILE A 413 -12.69 -10.15 1.85
N PRO A 414 -12.96 -8.92 2.36
CA PRO A 414 -11.97 -7.84 2.45
C PRO A 414 -10.72 -8.08 3.33
N SER A 415 -10.51 -9.29 3.85
CA SER A 415 -9.33 -9.67 4.66
C SER A 415 -8.44 -10.74 4.02
N ASP A 416 -8.80 -11.26 2.83
CA ASP A 416 -8.02 -12.30 2.14
C ASP A 416 -6.81 -11.69 1.41
N HIS A 417 -5.89 -11.10 2.17
CA HIS A 417 -4.57 -10.67 1.66
C HIS A 417 -3.52 -11.79 1.81
N TYR A 418 -3.96 -13.05 1.88
CA TYR A 418 -3.17 -14.16 2.44
C TYR A 418 -3.29 -15.49 1.70
N ILE A 419 -4.04 -15.55 0.59
CA ILE A 419 -4.14 -16.78 -0.19
C ILE A 419 -3.48 -16.51 -1.54
N ASP A 420 -2.30 -17.11 -1.72
CA ASP A 420 -1.54 -17.11 -2.98
C ASP A 420 -2.37 -17.73 -4.12
N ASP A 421 -3.32 -18.62 -3.78
CA ASP A 421 -4.24 -19.29 -4.69
C ASP A 421 -5.63 -18.61 -4.78
N PHE A 422 -5.87 -17.95 -5.90
CA PHE A 422 -7.17 -17.33 -6.22
C PHE A 422 -8.37 -18.30 -6.22
N SER A 423 -8.12 -19.60 -6.32
CA SER A 423 -9.14 -20.66 -6.33
C SER A 423 -9.75 -20.92 -4.95
N GLU A 424 -8.98 -20.77 -3.87
CA GLU A 424 -9.43 -21.04 -2.49
C GLU A 424 -9.93 -19.78 -1.76
N ALA A 425 -9.89 -18.63 -2.41
CA ALA A 425 -10.31 -17.37 -1.81
C ALA A 425 -11.78 -17.39 -1.35
N VAL A 426 -12.01 -16.98 -0.11
CA VAL A 426 -13.34 -16.96 0.50
C VAL A 426 -14.11 -15.77 -0.04
N ARG A 427 -15.35 -16.00 -0.48
CA ARG A 427 -16.23 -14.96 -1.02
C ARG A 427 -17.32 -14.61 -0.03
N ILE A 428 -17.92 -13.44 -0.24
CA ILE A 428 -19.05 -12.99 0.56
C ILE A 428 -20.26 -13.85 0.20
N HIS A 429 -20.74 -14.63 1.16
CA HIS A 429 -21.99 -15.39 1.01
C HIS A 429 -23.19 -14.52 1.40
N ASN A 430 -23.20 -13.98 2.62
CA ASN A 430 -24.32 -13.15 3.11
C ASN A 430 -23.87 -12.16 4.21
N PHE A 431 -24.61 -11.06 4.35
CA PHE A 431 -24.47 -10.12 5.47
C PHE A 431 -25.37 -10.50 6.64
N SER A 432 -24.90 -10.25 7.87
CA SER A 432 -25.75 -10.26 9.05
C SER A 432 -26.87 -9.22 8.93
N GLY A 433 -28.07 -9.58 9.42
CA GLY A 433 -29.22 -8.68 9.44
C GLY A 433 -29.11 -7.54 10.45
N HIS A 434 -28.16 -7.61 11.38
CA HIS A 434 -27.92 -6.59 12.40
C HIS A 434 -26.49 -6.06 12.35
N VAL A 435 -26.36 -4.76 12.58
CA VAL A 435 -25.08 -4.07 12.81
C VAL A 435 -25.03 -3.66 14.27
N HIS A 436 -23.93 -3.99 14.94
CA HIS A 436 -23.71 -3.64 16.34
C HIS A 436 -23.07 -2.26 16.45
N LEU A 437 -23.57 -1.44 17.38
CA LEU A 437 -23.00 -0.14 17.71
C LEU A 437 -22.16 -0.28 18.97
N ILE A 438 -20.87 -0.01 18.84
CA ILE A 438 -19.90 -0.08 19.93
C ILE A 438 -19.44 1.33 20.23
N ASP A 439 -19.92 1.90 21.34
CA ASP A 439 -19.45 3.20 21.82
C ASP A 439 -18.21 3.01 22.70
N LYS A 440 -17.05 3.48 22.22
CA LYS A 440 -15.77 3.42 22.95
C LYS A 440 -15.00 4.72 22.76
N ASN A 441 -14.53 5.30 23.87
CA ASN A 441 -13.64 6.46 23.90
C ASN A 441 -14.12 7.65 23.05
N GLY A 442 -15.43 7.93 23.06
CA GLY A 442 -16.01 9.04 22.31
C GLY A 442 -16.27 8.77 20.82
N THR A 443 -15.92 7.57 20.34
CA THR A 443 -16.18 7.12 18.96
C THR A 443 -17.23 6.01 18.94
N VAL A 444 -18.24 6.16 18.08
CA VAL A 444 -19.20 5.08 17.80
C VAL A 444 -18.69 4.28 16.62
N VAL A 445 -18.36 3.01 16.85
CA VAL A 445 -17.92 2.08 15.82
C VAL A 445 -19.09 1.19 15.42
N LYS A 446 -19.30 1.04 14.11
CA LYS A 446 -20.30 0.13 13.56
C LYS A 446 -19.64 -1.19 13.22
N GLN A 447 -19.98 -2.23 13.97
CA GLN A 447 -19.45 -3.57 13.74
C GLN A 447 -20.40 -4.36 12.83
N LEU A 448 -19.88 -4.71 11.66
CA LEU A 448 -20.56 -5.52 10.63
C LEU A 448 -20.06 -6.96 10.72
N SER A 449 -20.97 -7.93 10.54
CA SER A 449 -20.61 -9.35 10.42
C SER A 449 -20.97 -9.87 9.04
N ILE A 450 -20.01 -10.50 8.38
CA ILE A 450 -20.12 -11.04 7.02
C ILE A 450 -19.87 -12.55 7.10
N ARG A 451 -20.74 -13.35 6.50
CA ARG A 451 -20.55 -14.80 6.37
C ARG A 451 -19.83 -15.10 5.07
N GLY A 452 -18.76 -15.90 5.16
CA GLY A 452 -18.03 -16.39 4.01
C GLY A 452 -18.63 -17.64 3.38
N THR A 453 -18.20 -17.96 2.16
CA THR A 453 -18.53 -19.22 1.46
C THR A 453 -18.01 -20.46 2.17
N ASP A 454 -17.02 -20.29 3.04
CA ASP A 454 -16.48 -21.32 3.94
C ASP A 454 -17.36 -21.56 5.19
N GLY A 455 -18.39 -20.73 5.39
CA GLY A 455 -19.30 -20.80 6.54
C GLY A 455 -18.85 -20.00 7.76
N HIS A 456 -17.61 -19.47 7.79
CA HIS A 456 -17.12 -18.67 8.90
C HIS A 456 -17.73 -17.26 8.90
N ILE A 457 -17.73 -16.63 10.07
CA ILE A 457 -18.24 -15.28 10.27
C ILE A 457 -17.07 -14.33 10.52
N TYR A 458 -16.91 -13.37 9.62
CA TYR A 458 -15.89 -12.33 9.66
C TYR A 458 -16.49 -11.05 10.20
N THR A 459 -15.87 -10.46 11.23
CA THR A 459 -16.35 -9.24 11.87
C THR A 459 -15.46 -8.05 11.54
N TYR A 460 -16.07 -6.96 11.08
CA TYR A 460 -15.39 -5.74 10.65
C TYR A 460 -15.89 -4.54 11.42
N ASN A 461 -14.96 -3.68 11.81
CA ASN A 461 -15.27 -2.39 12.41
C ASN A 461 -15.22 -1.32 11.32
N VAL A 462 -16.38 -0.71 11.03
CA VAL A 462 -16.49 0.42 10.11
C VAL A 462 -16.24 1.69 10.93
N SER A 463 -15.08 2.31 10.74
CA SER A 463 -14.69 3.56 11.39
C SER A 463 -14.01 4.50 10.41
N LYS A 464 -14.07 5.80 10.69
CA LYS A 464 -13.28 6.83 10.00
C LYS A 464 -12.06 7.17 10.86
N GLY A 465 -10.90 6.62 10.50
CA GLY A 465 -9.63 6.91 11.16
C GLY A 465 -8.80 7.96 10.41
N GLN A 466 -8.12 8.84 11.14
CA GLN A 466 -6.94 9.54 10.61
C GLN A 466 -5.75 8.58 10.67
N GLY A 467 -4.90 8.56 9.63
CA GLY A 467 -3.67 7.75 9.67
C GLY A 467 -3.81 6.27 9.31
N ILE A 468 -4.96 5.81 8.79
CA ILE A 468 -5.13 4.42 8.31
C ILE A 468 -4.03 4.05 7.31
N GLU A 469 -3.59 4.99 6.48
CA GLU A 469 -2.50 4.76 5.53
C GLU A 469 -1.16 4.42 6.21
N SER A 470 -0.81 5.12 7.30
CA SER A 470 0.41 4.83 8.07
C SER A 470 0.30 3.49 8.82
N GLU A 471 -0.87 3.18 9.38
CA GLU A 471 -1.11 1.90 10.05
C GLU A 471 -0.99 0.74 9.05
N ASP A 472 -1.59 0.86 7.87
CA ASP A 472 -1.47 -0.14 6.80
C ASP A 472 -0.02 -0.38 6.39
N ARG A 473 0.84 0.66 6.39
CA ARG A 473 2.29 0.48 6.15
C ARG A 473 2.99 -0.31 7.24
N ILE A 474 2.61 -0.10 8.51
CA ILE A 474 3.17 -0.87 9.63
C ILE A 474 2.73 -2.34 9.52
N PHE A 475 1.45 -2.60 9.23
CA PHE A 475 0.98 -3.96 9.01
C PHE A 475 1.66 -4.63 7.81
N GLN A 476 1.88 -3.88 6.73
CA GLN A 476 2.65 -4.35 5.58
C GLN A 476 4.08 -4.75 5.98
N LEU A 477 4.76 -3.92 6.79
CA LEU A 477 6.10 -4.23 7.29
C LEU A 477 6.10 -5.49 8.16
N PHE A 478 5.15 -5.63 9.09
CA PHE A 478 5.04 -6.82 9.92
C PHE A 478 4.80 -8.09 9.10
N ARG A 479 4.05 -8.00 7.99
CA ARG A 479 3.86 -9.16 7.09
C ARG A 479 5.16 -9.58 6.43
N VAL A 480 5.91 -8.61 5.90
CA VAL A 480 7.23 -8.88 5.31
C VAL A 480 8.16 -9.48 6.36
N ALA A 481 8.22 -8.88 7.56
CA ALA A 481 9.05 -9.40 8.65
C ALA A 481 8.64 -10.83 9.07
N ASN A 482 7.34 -11.12 9.21
CA ASN A 482 6.86 -12.45 9.56
C ASN A 482 7.22 -13.50 8.51
N SER A 483 7.17 -13.13 7.22
CA SER A 483 7.62 -14.05 6.16
C SER A 483 9.10 -14.43 6.30
N TYR A 484 9.96 -13.50 6.73
CA TYR A 484 11.37 -13.79 7.05
C TYR A 484 11.54 -14.64 8.30
N LEU A 485 10.75 -14.40 9.34
CA LEU A 485 10.83 -15.17 10.57
C LEU A 485 10.41 -16.63 10.38
N LEU A 486 9.48 -16.90 9.46
CA LEU A 486 9.10 -18.26 9.10
C LEU A 486 10.24 -19.00 8.38
N ASP A 487 10.90 -18.33 7.42
CA ASP A 487 12.08 -18.88 6.72
C ASP A 487 13.27 -19.14 7.66
N PHE A 488 13.38 -18.41 8.77
CA PHE A 488 14.46 -18.62 9.75
C PHE A 488 14.23 -19.86 10.64
N ASN A 489 12.97 -20.27 10.82
CA ASN A 489 12.61 -21.44 11.65
C ASN A 489 12.64 -22.77 10.87
N SER A 490 12.74 -22.72 9.54
CA SER A 490 12.90 -23.89 8.64
C SER A 490 14.37 -24.12 8.30
#